data_AF-A0A9X2ZDL4-F1
#
_entry.id   AF-A0A9X2ZDL4-F1
#
_cell.length_a   1.000
_cell.length_b   1.000
_cell.length_c   1.000
_cell.angle_alpha   90.00
_cell.angle_beta   90.00
_cell.angle_gamma   90.00
#
_symmetry.space_group_name_H-M   'P 1'
#
loop_
_entity.id
_entity.type
_entity.pdbx_description
1 polymer ?
#
loop_
_entity_poly.entity_id
_entity_poly.type
_entity_poly.pdbx_seq_one_letter_code
_entity_poly.pdbx_strand_id
1 'polypeptide(L)'
;MNKNSFYLLLLVSILFTSCIPLNDLVYLQDKGATGTKSNIAVVEAKPYRLQTNDVLSVNIKAIDPKLVAIFNTTDAATGTGKSESALYFDGFTVDDHGNIRMPVLGEINVIGYTLEEVRIKIEKQLLEEYFKSGANIFVTVKLAGFRYTINGEVGSTGTKTLFQQQVNIMEAIANSGDITITGNRKAVTIIRQSPTGVEMHDIDLTDVNVIKSPYYYLQPNDYIYVKPLKQKTWGTGKTGIESIGTIITILSLATTTYLLLKL
;
A
#
# COMPACT_ATOMS: atom_id res chain seq x y z
N MET A 1 -14.84 -43.43 34.95
CA MET A 1 -13.68 -42.74 34.34
C MET A 1 -12.62 -42.58 35.42
N ASN A 2 -11.45 -43.20 35.28
CA ASN A 2 -10.38 -43.04 36.29
C ASN A 2 -9.95 -41.57 36.35
N LYS A 3 -9.66 -41.05 37.54
CA LYS A 3 -9.22 -39.65 37.75
C LYS A 3 -8.13 -39.23 36.75
N ASN A 4 -7.18 -40.12 36.45
CA ASN A 4 -6.09 -39.87 35.48
C ASN A 4 -6.57 -39.72 34.03
N SER A 5 -7.61 -40.44 33.62
CA SER A 5 -8.22 -40.30 32.29
C SER A 5 -8.99 -38.99 32.17
N PHE A 6 -9.61 -38.51 33.26
CA PHE A 6 -10.24 -37.19 33.30
C PHE A 6 -9.21 -36.05 33.20
N TYR A 7 -8.08 -36.13 33.91
CA TYR A 7 -6.99 -35.13 33.80
C TYR A 7 -6.35 -35.11 32.41
N LEU A 8 -6.18 -36.26 31.75
CA LEU A 8 -5.69 -36.34 30.38
C LEU A 8 -6.65 -35.66 29.39
N LEU A 9 -7.96 -35.89 29.54
CA LEU A 9 -8.99 -35.32 28.67
C LEU A 9 -9.11 -33.80 28.87
N LEU A 10 -8.94 -33.33 30.12
CA LEU A 10 -8.89 -31.89 30.44
C LEU A 10 -7.63 -31.22 29.86
N LEU A 11 -6.47 -31.88 29.92
CA LEU A 11 -5.23 -31.40 29.31
C LEU A 11 -5.33 -31.33 27.77
N VAL A 12 -5.94 -32.34 27.15
CA VAL A 12 -6.22 -32.36 25.70
C VAL A 12 -7.19 -31.24 25.32
N SER A 13 -8.22 -30.96 26.12
CA SER A 13 -9.17 -29.88 25.84
C SER A 13 -8.52 -28.49 25.91
N ILE A 14 -7.49 -28.29 26.73
CA ILE A 14 -6.74 -27.01 26.81
C ILE A 14 -5.91 -26.78 25.54
N LEU A 15 -5.45 -27.84 24.88
CA LEU A 15 -4.63 -27.77 23.67
C LEU A 15 -5.40 -27.30 22.41
N PHE A 16 -6.74 -27.32 22.42
CA PHE A 16 -7.57 -26.91 21.27
C PHE A 16 -8.01 -25.43 21.29
N THR A 17 -7.48 -24.61 22.20
CA THR A 17 -7.94 -23.22 22.40
C THR A 17 -7.30 -22.18 21.47
N SER A 18 -6.45 -22.56 20.51
CA SER A 18 -5.68 -21.61 19.69
C SER A 18 -6.32 -21.17 18.36
N CYS A 19 -7.62 -21.38 18.15
CA CYS A 19 -8.28 -21.01 16.89
C CYS A 19 -8.40 -19.48 16.71
N ILE A 20 -8.08 -18.98 15.51
CA ILE A 20 -8.37 -17.60 15.11
C ILE A 20 -9.84 -17.53 14.65
N PRO A 21 -10.67 -16.59 15.16
CA PRO A 21 -12.05 -16.45 14.72
C PRO A 21 -12.14 -16.12 13.22
N LEU A 22 -13.10 -16.71 12.50
CA LEU A 22 -13.32 -16.43 11.06
C LEU A 22 -13.59 -14.93 10.80
N ASN A 23 -14.31 -14.27 11.70
CA ASN A 23 -14.62 -12.84 11.59
C ASN A 23 -13.38 -11.94 11.67
N ASP A 24 -12.23 -12.47 12.08
CA ASP A 24 -10.95 -11.74 12.12
C ASP A 24 -10.15 -11.91 10.82
N LEU A 25 -10.60 -12.82 9.95
CA LEU A 25 -9.98 -13.18 8.68
C LEU A 25 -10.73 -12.64 7.45
N VAL A 26 -12.04 -12.38 7.58
CA VAL A 26 -12.88 -11.93 6.46
C VAL A 26 -12.84 -10.41 6.33
N TYR A 27 -12.64 -9.91 5.10
CA TYR A 27 -12.65 -8.48 4.79
C TYR A 27 -14.08 -7.93 4.63
N LEU A 28 -14.24 -6.63 4.87
CA LEU A 28 -15.42 -5.83 4.50
C LEU A 28 -16.76 -6.44 4.95
N GLN A 29 -16.80 -7.00 6.15
CA GLN A 29 -18.03 -7.51 6.75
C GLN A 29 -18.92 -6.33 7.13
N ASP A 30 -20.21 -6.48 6.86
CA ASP A 30 -21.22 -5.54 7.35
C ASP A 30 -21.62 -5.92 8.77
N LYS A 31 -20.95 -5.31 9.75
CA LYS A 31 -21.19 -5.56 11.18
C LYS A 31 -22.48 -4.89 11.69
N GLY A 32 -23.16 -4.11 10.86
CA GLY A 32 -24.33 -3.32 11.24
C GLY A 32 -25.62 -3.64 10.48
N ALA A 33 -25.57 -4.38 9.36
CA ALA A 33 -26.77 -4.62 8.54
C ALA A 33 -27.54 -5.90 8.89
N THR A 34 -28.76 -5.70 9.37
CA THR A 34 -29.88 -6.61 9.15
C THR A 34 -30.29 -6.60 7.67
N GLY A 35 -29.61 -7.40 6.84
CA GLY A 35 -30.16 -7.96 5.60
C GLY A 35 -30.45 -7.02 4.41
N THR A 36 -30.04 -5.75 4.39
CA THR A 36 -30.28 -4.85 3.24
C THR A 36 -28.98 -4.34 2.67
N LYS A 37 -28.80 -4.45 1.34
CA LYS A 37 -27.62 -3.95 0.61
C LYS A 37 -27.46 -2.44 0.88
N SER A 38 -26.47 -2.09 1.70
CA SER A 38 -26.15 -0.71 2.02
C SER A 38 -25.52 -0.05 0.79
N ASN A 39 -26.18 0.97 0.22
CA ASN A 39 -25.52 1.90 -0.69
C ASN A 39 -24.53 2.72 0.15
N ILE A 40 -23.29 2.26 0.21
CA ILE A 40 -22.23 2.99 0.90
C ILE A 40 -21.87 4.18 0.02
N ALA A 41 -22.32 5.37 0.43
CA ALA A 41 -21.87 6.60 -0.18
C ALA A 41 -20.34 6.65 -0.09
N VAL A 42 -19.68 6.62 -1.25
CA VAL A 42 -18.23 6.77 -1.33
C VAL A 42 -17.92 8.18 -0.83
N VAL A 43 -17.08 8.29 0.20
CA VAL A 43 -16.58 9.59 0.62
C VAL A 43 -15.77 10.14 -0.56
N GLU A 44 -16.18 11.29 -1.09
CA GLU A 44 -15.39 11.97 -2.12
C GLU A 44 -13.99 12.20 -1.56
N ALA A 45 -13.01 11.52 -2.16
CA ALA A 45 -11.62 11.70 -1.78
C ALA A 45 -11.24 13.15 -2.09
N LYS A 46 -10.72 13.86 -1.08
CA LYS A 46 -10.16 15.20 -1.32
C LYS A 46 -9.08 15.08 -2.41
N PRO A 47 -9.01 16.03 -3.36
CA PRO A 47 -7.99 15.97 -4.41
C PRO A 47 -6.61 15.99 -3.78
N TYR A 48 -5.72 15.12 -4.26
CA TYR A 48 -4.34 15.06 -3.80
C TYR A 48 -3.62 16.38 -4.13
N ARG A 49 -2.83 16.83 -3.16
CA ARG A 49 -2.06 18.08 -3.20
C ARG A 49 -0.59 17.66 -3.12
N LEU A 50 0.20 18.09 -4.09
CA LEU A 50 1.59 17.68 -4.23
C LEU A 50 2.42 18.05 -2.99
N GLN A 51 3.33 17.16 -2.63
CA GLN A 51 4.23 17.30 -1.49
C GLN A 51 5.69 17.21 -1.94
N THR A 52 6.60 17.57 -1.04
CA THR A 52 8.04 17.34 -1.21
C THR A 52 8.32 15.85 -1.48
N ASN A 53 9.32 15.55 -2.32
CA ASN A 53 9.69 14.19 -2.74
C ASN A 53 8.69 13.48 -3.68
N ASP A 54 7.59 14.12 -4.07
CA ASP A 54 6.79 13.64 -5.19
C ASP A 54 7.59 13.71 -6.49
N VAL A 55 7.31 12.79 -7.42
CA VAL A 55 7.93 12.79 -8.74
C VAL A 55 6.84 12.96 -9.79
N LEU A 56 6.97 13.99 -10.62
CA LEU A 56 6.02 14.31 -11.68
C LEU A 56 6.56 13.87 -13.04
N SER A 57 5.69 13.27 -13.85
CA SER A 57 5.89 13.10 -15.27
C SER A 57 5.16 14.22 -16.00
N VAL A 58 5.92 15.17 -16.56
CA VAL A 58 5.39 16.22 -17.43
C VAL A 58 5.73 15.88 -18.88
N ASN A 59 4.72 15.87 -19.74
CA ASN A 59 4.89 15.67 -21.18
C ASN A 59 4.19 16.78 -21.95
N ILE A 60 4.95 17.47 -22.79
CA ILE A 60 4.47 18.59 -23.60
C ILE A 60 4.44 18.15 -25.06
N LYS A 61 3.28 18.27 -25.69
CA LYS A 61 3.07 17.98 -27.11
C LYS A 61 2.61 19.24 -27.85
N ALA A 62 3.01 19.36 -29.11
CA ALA A 62 2.53 20.39 -30.02
C ALA A 62 2.38 19.80 -31.42
N ILE A 63 1.78 20.57 -32.35
CA ILE A 63 1.67 20.19 -33.76
C ILE A 63 3.06 19.94 -34.37
N ASP A 64 4.03 20.80 -34.08
CA ASP A 64 5.44 20.55 -34.43
C ASP A 64 6.19 20.02 -33.19
N PRO A 65 6.57 18.72 -33.17
CA PRO A 65 7.28 18.13 -32.05
C PRO A 65 8.64 18.77 -31.77
N LYS A 66 9.30 19.35 -32.78
CA LYS A 66 10.62 19.97 -32.60
C LYS A 66 10.58 21.19 -31.70
N LEU A 67 9.45 21.89 -31.68
CA LEU A 67 9.26 23.07 -30.83
C LEU A 67 9.17 22.71 -29.35
N VAL A 68 8.69 21.50 -29.03
CA VAL A 68 8.46 21.07 -27.65
C VAL A 68 9.51 20.09 -27.13
N ALA A 69 10.36 19.56 -28.01
CA ALA A 69 11.41 18.60 -27.65
C ALA A 69 12.35 19.12 -26.56
N ILE A 70 12.69 20.42 -26.62
CA ILE A 70 13.60 21.07 -25.65
C ILE A 70 13.06 21.12 -24.22
N PHE A 71 11.75 20.94 -24.02
CA PHE A 71 11.11 20.99 -22.71
C PHE A 71 10.89 19.60 -22.10
N ASN A 72 11.01 18.53 -22.89
CA ASN A 72 10.84 17.15 -22.44
C ASN A 72 12.20 16.53 -22.09
N THR A 73 12.25 15.69 -21.05
CA THR A 73 13.47 15.00 -20.60
C THR A 73 13.87 13.81 -21.49
N THR A 74 12.94 13.28 -22.29
CA THR A 74 13.20 12.16 -23.21
C THR A 74 12.59 12.40 -24.58
N ASP A 75 13.30 11.99 -25.62
CA ASP A 75 12.74 11.83 -26.96
C ASP A 75 11.61 10.78 -26.90
N ALA A 76 10.41 11.17 -27.33
CA ALA A 76 9.18 10.36 -27.27
C ALA A 76 9.22 9.06 -28.13
N ALA A 77 10.39 8.63 -28.60
CA ALA A 77 10.58 7.59 -29.60
C ALA A 77 10.73 6.17 -29.03
N THR A 78 10.97 5.99 -27.73
CA THR A 78 11.10 4.65 -27.13
C THR A 78 9.78 4.18 -26.52
N GLY A 79 8.93 3.60 -27.37
CA GLY A 79 7.65 2.98 -27.01
C GLY A 79 7.76 1.66 -26.20
N THR A 80 8.78 1.52 -25.36
CA THR A 80 8.95 0.37 -24.47
C THR A 80 8.62 0.84 -23.06
N GLY A 81 7.74 0.11 -22.35
CA GLY A 81 7.21 0.51 -21.04
C GLY A 81 8.31 1.09 -20.14
N LYS A 82 8.14 2.34 -19.70
CA LYS A 82 9.12 3.02 -18.86
C LYS A 82 9.33 2.19 -17.60
N SER A 83 10.55 1.71 -17.39
CA SER A 83 10.93 1.07 -16.14
C SER A 83 10.87 2.09 -15.00
N GLU A 84 10.69 1.62 -13.77
CA GLU A 84 10.73 2.49 -12.58
C GLU A 84 12.04 3.29 -12.49
N SER A 85 13.15 2.69 -12.95
CA SER A 85 14.44 3.36 -13.09
C SER A 85 14.43 4.50 -14.12
N ALA A 86 13.75 4.32 -15.26
CA ALA A 86 13.64 5.39 -16.26
C ALA A 86 12.88 6.60 -15.71
N LEU A 87 11.83 6.35 -14.91
CA LEU A 87 11.04 7.42 -14.28
C LEU A 87 11.81 8.20 -13.21
N TYR A 88 12.77 7.57 -12.55
CA TYR A 88 13.67 8.26 -11.63
C TYR A 88 14.55 9.30 -12.35
N PHE A 89 15.01 9.01 -13.57
CA PHE A 89 15.86 9.92 -14.34
C PHE A 89 15.06 10.92 -15.18
N ASP A 90 13.89 10.52 -15.66
CA ASP A 90 13.06 11.34 -16.55
C ASP A 90 12.07 12.24 -15.80
N GLY A 91 11.77 11.89 -14.54
CA GLY A 91 10.76 12.54 -13.72
C GLY A 91 11.28 13.82 -13.05
N PHE A 92 10.35 14.73 -12.79
CA PHE A 92 10.59 15.97 -12.08
C PHE A 92 10.29 15.80 -10.59
N THR A 93 11.33 15.69 -9.77
CA THR A 93 11.19 15.56 -8.31
C THR A 93 10.90 16.92 -7.68
N VAL A 94 9.90 16.98 -6.80
CA VAL A 94 9.58 18.14 -5.98
C VAL A 94 10.64 18.26 -4.87
N ASP A 95 11.40 19.34 -4.90
CA ASP A 95 12.45 19.61 -3.91
C ASP A 95 11.90 20.07 -2.56
N ASP A 96 12.79 20.29 -1.59
CA ASP A 96 12.44 20.74 -0.24
C ASP A 96 11.82 22.15 -0.19
N HIS A 97 12.00 22.96 -1.24
CA HIS A 97 11.36 24.27 -1.40
C HIS A 97 10.00 24.17 -2.10
N GLY A 98 9.59 22.97 -2.51
CA GLY A 98 8.33 22.72 -3.19
C GLY A 98 8.34 23.01 -4.69
N ASN A 99 9.52 23.07 -5.30
CA ASN A 99 9.71 23.37 -6.71
C ASN A 99 10.08 22.11 -7.51
N ILE A 100 9.72 22.10 -8.79
CA ILE A 100 10.31 21.22 -9.80
C ILE A 100 11.22 22.01 -10.72
N ARG A 101 12.28 21.39 -11.22
CA ARG A 101 13.20 22.02 -12.19
C ARG A 101 13.00 21.43 -13.58
N MET A 102 12.41 22.22 -14.48
CA MET A 102 12.17 21.84 -15.87
C MET A 102 13.24 22.41 -16.81
N PRO A 103 13.61 21.69 -17.88
CA PRO A 103 14.41 22.25 -18.96
C PRO A 103 13.75 23.51 -19.51
N VAL A 104 14.56 24.55 -19.73
CA VAL A 104 14.15 25.84 -20.30
C VAL A 104 13.24 26.68 -19.38
N LEU A 105 12.15 26.11 -18.84
CA LEU A 105 11.20 26.80 -17.94
C LEU A 105 11.75 27.08 -16.53
N GLY A 106 12.86 26.43 -16.15
CA GLY A 106 13.51 26.67 -14.86
C GLY A 106 12.72 26.07 -13.68
N GLU A 107 12.72 26.79 -12.55
CA GLU A 107 12.06 26.36 -11.32
C GLU A 107 10.58 26.75 -11.32
N ILE A 108 9.72 25.77 -11.05
CA ILE A 108 8.26 25.96 -10.97
C ILE A 108 7.78 25.45 -9.63
N ASN A 109 7.14 26.33 -8.84
CA ASN A 109 6.53 25.93 -7.57
C ASN A 109 5.27 25.10 -7.80
N VAL A 110 5.22 23.92 -7.17
CA VAL A 110 4.14 22.93 -7.33
C VAL A 110 3.60 22.38 -6.02
N ILE A 111 4.27 22.64 -4.88
CA ILE A 111 3.79 22.20 -3.58
C ILE A 111 2.38 22.74 -3.27
N GLY A 112 1.51 21.89 -2.75
CA GLY A 112 0.13 22.24 -2.44
C GLY A 112 -0.77 22.43 -3.67
N TYR A 113 -0.24 22.31 -4.89
CA TYR A 113 -1.06 22.30 -6.10
C TYR A 113 -1.55 20.89 -6.41
N THR A 114 -2.69 20.80 -7.09
CA THR A 114 -3.14 19.57 -7.77
C THR A 114 -2.41 19.40 -9.09
N LEU A 115 -2.37 18.18 -9.63
CA LEU A 115 -1.80 17.92 -10.96
C LEU A 115 -2.42 18.80 -12.05
N GLU A 116 -3.71 19.10 -11.94
CA GLU A 116 -4.44 19.94 -12.88
C GLU A 116 -4.04 21.41 -12.78
N GLU A 117 -3.89 21.94 -11.56
CA GLU A 117 -3.40 23.30 -11.36
C GLU A 117 -1.95 23.46 -11.86
N VAL A 118 -1.09 22.43 -11.68
CA VAL A 118 0.27 22.42 -12.24
C VAL A 118 0.25 22.39 -13.76
N ARG A 119 -0.63 21.58 -14.38
CA ARG A 119 -0.82 21.55 -15.85
C ARG A 119 -1.13 22.94 -16.38
N ILE A 120 -2.12 23.62 -15.78
CA ILE A 120 -2.54 24.97 -16.17
C ILE A 120 -1.40 25.97 -15.99
N LYS A 121 -0.65 25.87 -14.89
CA LYS A 121 0.50 26.74 -14.60
C LYS A 121 1.59 26.62 -15.67
N ILE A 122 1.93 25.39 -16.05
CA ILE A 122 2.94 25.11 -17.10
C ILE A 122 2.46 25.61 -18.46
N GLU A 123 1.21 25.34 -18.84
CA GLU A 123 0.63 25.83 -20.10
C GLU A 123 0.68 27.35 -20.20
N LYS A 124 0.30 28.04 -19.11
CA LYS A 124 0.33 29.50 -19.06
C LYS A 124 1.75 30.03 -19.28
N GLN A 125 2.74 29.49 -18.57
CA GLN A 125 4.13 29.93 -18.70
C GLN A 125 4.70 29.68 -20.09
N LEU A 126 4.39 28.53 -20.71
CA LEU A 126 4.78 28.23 -22.08
C LEU A 126 4.23 29.25 -23.09
N LEU A 127 2.95 29.63 -22.96
CA LEU A 127 2.29 30.59 -23.84
C LEU A 127 2.73 32.04 -23.61
N GLU A 128 3.25 32.38 -22.44
CA GLU A 128 3.73 33.74 -22.14
C GLU A 128 5.18 33.95 -22.60
N GLU A 129 6.04 32.94 -22.43
CA GLU A 129 7.49 33.11 -22.60
C GLU A 129 8.03 32.52 -23.92
N TYR A 130 7.42 31.46 -24.46
CA TYR A 130 8.03 30.66 -25.54
C TYR A 130 7.17 30.50 -26.79
N PHE A 131 5.84 30.59 -26.66
CA PHE A 131 4.91 30.39 -27.76
C PHE A 131 4.03 31.62 -27.97
N LYS A 132 3.59 31.87 -29.21
CA LYS A 132 2.59 32.91 -29.48
C LYS A 132 1.20 32.44 -29.08
N SER A 133 0.32 33.37 -28.69
CA SER A 133 -1.11 33.10 -28.46
C SER A 133 -1.71 32.37 -29.67
N GLY A 134 -2.13 31.11 -29.47
CA GLY A 134 -2.66 30.24 -30.53
C GLY A 134 -1.79 29.04 -30.90
N ALA A 135 -0.62 28.85 -30.26
CA ALA A 135 0.09 27.58 -30.36
C ALA A 135 -0.76 26.46 -29.71
N ASN A 136 -1.12 25.44 -30.48
CA ASN A 136 -1.80 24.25 -29.97
C ASN A 136 -0.79 23.39 -29.21
N ILE A 137 -0.56 23.74 -27.94
CA ILE A 137 0.20 22.95 -26.98
C ILE A 137 -0.74 22.08 -26.15
N PHE A 138 -0.31 20.86 -25.83
CA PHE A 138 -1.04 19.93 -24.99
C PHE A 138 -0.09 19.41 -23.90
N VAL A 139 -0.37 19.79 -22.65
CA VAL A 139 0.45 19.42 -21.50
C VAL A 139 -0.24 18.31 -20.72
N THR A 140 0.50 17.24 -20.46
CA THR A 140 0.07 16.17 -19.56
C THR A 140 0.95 16.19 -18.33
N VAL A 141 0.33 16.30 -17.14
CA VAL A 141 1.00 16.18 -15.85
C VAL A 141 0.42 14.98 -15.12
N LYS A 142 1.29 14.03 -14.73
CA LYS A 142 0.92 12.86 -13.93
C LYS A 142 1.95 12.67 -12.82
N LEU A 143 1.60 11.95 -11.77
CA LEU A 143 2.61 11.34 -10.91
C LEU A 143 3.41 10.33 -11.73
N ALA A 144 4.73 10.34 -11.61
CA ALA A 144 5.61 9.35 -12.25
C ALA A 144 5.33 7.92 -11.74
N GLY A 145 4.65 7.79 -10.61
CA GLY A 145 4.04 6.57 -10.12
C GLY A 145 3.44 6.81 -8.74
N PHE A 146 2.38 6.09 -8.41
CA PHE A 146 1.84 6.05 -7.06
C PHE A 146 2.68 5.09 -6.23
N ARG A 147 3.61 5.64 -5.44
CA ARG A 147 4.51 4.87 -4.59
C ARG A 147 3.93 4.74 -3.19
N TYR A 148 3.95 3.53 -2.63
CA TYR A 148 3.67 3.29 -1.21
C TYR A 148 4.65 2.25 -0.67
N THR A 149 4.82 2.20 0.65
CA THR A 149 5.61 1.15 1.30
C THR A 149 4.71 0.31 2.18
N ILE A 150 4.87 -1.01 2.15
CA ILE A 150 4.11 -1.91 3.01
C ILE A 150 5.03 -2.88 3.76
N ASN A 151 4.74 -3.11 5.03
CA ASN A 151 5.53 -3.99 5.89
C ASN A 151 4.64 -4.72 6.91
N GLY A 152 5.22 -5.71 7.59
CA GLY A 152 4.55 -6.54 8.58
C GLY A 152 4.01 -7.83 7.99
N GLU A 153 2.80 -8.21 8.38
CA GLU A 153 2.19 -9.50 8.02
C GLU A 153 1.50 -9.48 6.65
N VAL A 154 2.30 -9.35 5.59
CA VAL A 154 1.84 -9.40 4.19
C VAL A 154 2.65 -10.41 3.36
N GLY A 155 2.14 -10.83 2.21
CA GLY A 155 2.81 -11.78 1.33
C GLY A 155 4.14 -11.26 0.75
N SER A 156 4.25 -9.96 0.49
CA SER A 156 5.44 -9.31 -0.04
C SER A 156 5.59 -7.89 0.53
N THR A 157 6.57 -7.73 1.41
CA THR A 157 6.94 -6.43 1.97
C THR A 157 7.79 -5.60 1.02
N GLY A 158 7.85 -4.29 1.24
CA GLY A 158 8.73 -3.36 0.54
C GLY A 158 7.97 -2.21 -0.10
N THR A 159 8.70 -1.39 -0.84
CA THR A 159 8.15 -0.30 -1.63
C THR A 159 7.56 -0.84 -2.93
N LYS A 160 6.38 -0.35 -3.29
CA LYS A 160 5.63 -0.71 -4.49
C LYS A 160 5.22 0.55 -5.21
N THR A 161 5.22 0.49 -6.54
CA THR A 161 4.82 1.61 -7.40
C THR A 161 3.72 1.15 -8.34
N LEU A 162 2.59 1.85 -8.33
CA LEU A 162 1.44 1.62 -9.20
C LEU A 162 1.25 2.79 -10.16
N PHE A 163 1.00 2.51 -11.44
CA PHE A 163 0.79 3.55 -12.44
C PHE A 163 -0.68 3.98 -12.51
N GLN A 164 -1.21 4.44 -11.38
CA GLN A 164 -2.60 4.85 -11.20
C GLN A 164 -2.65 6.18 -10.46
N GLN A 165 -3.68 6.99 -10.72
CA GLN A 165 -3.82 8.29 -10.07
C GLN A 165 -4.30 8.17 -8.61
N GLN A 166 -5.05 7.12 -8.33
CA GLN A 166 -5.66 6.86 -7.03
C GLN A 166 -5.49 5.39 -6.71
N VAL A 167 -5.12 5.09 -5.46
CA VAL A 167 -4.94 3.73 -4.95
C VAL A 167 -5.60 3.66 -3.59
N ASN A 168 -6.41 2.62 -3.37
CA ASN A 168 -6.97 2.33 -2.05
C ASN A 168 -6.17 1.24 -1.31
N ILE A 169 -6.40 1.13 0.00
CA ILE A 169 -5.69 0.16 0.85
C ILE A 169 -5.89 -1.30 0.40
N MET A 170 -7.06 -1.64 -0.13
CA MET A 170 -7.35 -3.00 -0.60
C MET A 170 -6.51 -3.34 -1.83
N GLU A 171 -6.36 -2.39 -2.75
CA GLU A 171 -5.48 -2.53 -3.93
C GLU A 171 -4.02 -2.65 -3.52
N ALA A 172 -3.56 -1.85 -2.56
CA ALA A 172 -2.19 -1.93 -2.06
C ALA A 172 -1.90 -3.30 -1.43
N ILE A 173 -2.83 -3.83 -0.63
CA ILE A 173 -2.71 -5.16 -0.01
C ILE A 173 -2.72 -6.26 -1.07
N ALA A 174 -3.61 -6.20 -2.05
CA ALA A 174 -3.67 -7.17 -3.14
C ALA A 174 -2.37 -7.20 -3.95
N ASN A 175 -1.82 -6.03 -4.28
CA ASN A 175 -0.52 -5.90 -4.98
C ASN A 175 0.69 -6.31 -4.11
N SER A 176 0.46 -6.58 -2.83
CA SER A 176 1.48 -6.97 -1.85
C SER A 176 1.33 -8.42 -1.39
N GLY A 177 0.58 -9.24 -2.12
CA GLY A 177 0.40 -10.66 -1.81
C GLY A 177 -0.56 -10.95 -0.65
N ASP A 178 -1.48 -10.02 -0.38
CA ASP A 178 -2.49 -10.08 0.69
C ASP A 178 -1.90 -10.10 2.13
N ILE A 179 -2.75 -9.87 3.12
CA ILE A 179 -2.42 -10.04 4.54
C ILE A 179 -2.33 -11.53 4.85
N THR A 180 -1.26 -11.96 5.50
CA THR A 180 -1.07 -13.37 5.87
C THR A 180 -2.13 -13.82 6.88
N ILE A 181 -2.27 -15.14 7.10
CA ILE A 181 -3.18 -15.69 8.12
C ILE A 181 -2.85 -15.19 9.54
N THR A 182 -1.60 -14.81 9.78
CA THR A 182 -1.12 -14.28 11.06
C THR A 182 -1.21 -12.76 11.16
N GLY A 183 -1.68 -12.07 10.12
CA GLY A 183 -1.84 -10.62 10.09
C GLY A 183 -3.19 -10.16 10.64
N ASN A 184 -3.14 -9.11 11.44
CA ASN A 184 -4.30 -8.51 12.07
C ASN A 184 -5.00 -7.53 11.11
N ARG A 185 -6.01 -8.02 10.40
CA ARG A 185 -6.83 -7.23 9.47
C ARG A 185 -7.61 -6.10 10.15
N LYS A 186 -7.79 -6.17 11.47
CA LYS A 186 -8.45 -5.12 12.28
C LYS A 186 -7.51 -3.99 12.68
N ALA A 187 -6.20 -4.15 12.49
CA ALA A 187 -5.19 -3.21 12.93
C ALA A 187 -4.11 -3.03 11.86
N VAL A 188 -4.53 -2.45 10.73
CA VAL A 188 -3.63 -2.00 9.67
C VAL A 188 -3.32 -0.53 9.91
N THR A 189 -2.08 -0.21 10.21
CA THR A 189 -1.64 1.17 10.47
C THR A 189 -1.22 1.83 9.16
N ILE A 190 -1.78 3.00 8.88
CA ILE A 190 -1.30 3.90 7.82
C ILE A 190 -0.53 5.02 8.50
N ILE A 191 0.73 5.19 8.07
CA ILE A 191 1.63 6.25 8.49
C ILE A 191 1.76 7.20 7.31
N ARG A 192 1.26 8.41 7.48
CA ARG A 192 1.17 9.42 6.43
C ARG A 192 1.98 10.65 6.83
N GLN A 193 2.81 11.12 5.92
CA GLN A 193 3.47 12.41 6.07
C GLN A 193 2.50 13.52 5.64
N SER A 194 2.44 14.57 6.44
CA SER A 194 1.70 15.78 6.13
C SER A 194 2.58 17.00 6.45
N PRO A 195 2.24 18.19 5.92
CA PRO A 195 2.97 19.41 6.28
C PRO A 195 2.99 19.72 7.78
N THR A 196 2.06 19.17 8.56
CA THR A 196 1.96 19.37 10.02
C THR A 196 2.68 18.29 10.83
N GLY A 197 3.20 17.24 10.19
CA GLY A 197 3.96 16.17 10.84
C GLY A 197 3.66 14.78 10.29
N VAL A 198 3.86 13.76 11.12
CA VAL A 198 3.55 12.37 10.77
C VAL A 198 2.27 11.95 11.48
N GLU A 199 1.27 11.53 10.71
CA GLU A 199 0.02 10.98 11.21
C GLU A 199 0.06 9.46 11.17
N MET A 200 -0.38 8.81 12.26
CA MET A 200 -0.52 7.36 12.32
C MET A 200 -1.97 7.02 12.63
N HIS A 201 -2.59 6.19 11.79
CA HIS A 201 -3.98 5.80 11.96
C HIS A 201 -4.18 4.31 11.73
N ASP A 202 -4.81 3.63 12.68
CA ASP A 202 -5.19 2.23 12.53
C ASP A 202 -6.58 2.14 11.88
N ILE A 203 -6.69 1.31 10.84
CA ILE A 203 -7.97 1.00 10.18
C ILE A 203 -8.30 -0.49 10.31
N ASP A 204 -9.61 -0.77 10.41
CA ASP A 204 -10.17 -2.12 10.44
C ASP A 204 -10.69 -2.51 9.06
N LEU A 205 -9.94 -3.35 8.35
CA LEU A 205 -10.32 -3.84 7.02
C LEU A 205 -11.38 -4.94 7.06
N THR A 206 -11.71 -5.46 8.25
CA THR A 206 -12.79 -6.43 8.43
C THR A 206 -14.15 -5.76 8.45
N ASP A 207 -14.23 -4.44 8.63
CA ASP A 207 -15.48 -3.68 8.63
C ASP A 207 -15.67 -2.93 7.30
N VAL A 208 -16.83 -3.09 6.68
CA VAL A 208 -17.18 -2.39 5.43
C VAL A 208 -17.16 -0.86 5.57
N ASN A 209 -17.35 -0.33 6.78
CA ASN A 209 -17.28 1.10 7.06
C ASN A 209 -15.89 1.70 6.84
N VAL A 210 -14.84 0.88 6.69
CA VAL A 210 -13.51 1.36 6.35
C VAL A 210 -13.50 2.17 5.04
N ILE A 211 -14.41 1.88 4.11
CA ILE A 211 -14.56 2.62 2.84
C ILE A 211 -14.88 4.11 3.07
N LYS A 212 -15.47 4.44 4.23
CA LYS A 212 -15.78 5.83 4.62
C LYS A 212 -14.61 6.53 5.32
N SER A 213 -13.53 5.81 5.62
CA SER A 213 -12.36 6.38 6.28
C SER A 213 -11.61 7.33 5.34
N PRO A 214 -11.12 8.49 5.82
CA PRO A 214 -10.22 9.34 5.05
C PRO A 214 -8.86 8.68 4.74
N TYR A 215 -8.57 7.53 5.36
CA TYR A 215 -7.39 6.72 5.10
C TYR A 215 -7.67 5.50 4.21
N TYR A 216 -8.89 5.31 3.70
CA TYR A 216 -9.18 4.22 2.76
C TYR A 216 -8.41 4.41 1.44
N TYR A 217 -8.41 5.64 0.93
CA TYR A 217 -7.56 6.04 -0.18
C TYR A 217 -6.19 6.47 0.35
N LEU A 218 -5.17 5.89 -0.25
CA LEU A 218 -3.79 6.17 0.09
C LEU A 218 -3.35 7.49 -0.54
N GLN A 219 -2.30 8.06 0.02
CA GLN A 219 -1.53 9.13 -0.58
C GLN A 219 -0.16 8.59 -1.02
N PRO A 220 0.47 9.21 -2.04
CA PRO A 220 1.85 8.92 -2.38
C PRO A 220 2.75 8.96 -1.15
N ASN A 221 3.67 8.00 -1.09
CA ASN A 221 4.62 7.80 0.00
C ASN A 221 4.01 7.37 1.35
N ASP A 222 2.73 7.00 1.41
CA ASP A 222 2.16 6.34 2.60
C ASP A 222 2.95 5.07 2.96
N TYR A 223 3.15 4.88 4.26
CA TYR A 223 3.72 3.65 4.82
C TYR A 223 2.64 2.85 5.54
N ILE A 224 2.45 1.61 5.11
CA ILE A 224 1.41 0.70 5.58
C ILE A 224 2.09 -0.36 6.45
N TYR A 225 1.59 -0.54 7.67
CA TYR A 225 2.07 -1.56 8.58
C TYR A 225 0.95 -2.48 9.01
N VAL A 226 1.08 -3.76 8.68
CA VAL A 226 0.11 -4.79 9.10
C VAL A 226 0.62 -5.47 10.37
N LYS A 227 -0.03 -5.20 11.49
CA LYS A 227 0.35 -5.76 12.80
C LYS A 227 0.13 -7.27 12.82
N PRO A 228 0.95 -8.04 13.57
CA PRO A 228 0.64 -9.44 13.82
C PRO A 228 -0.56 -9.60 14.76
N LEU A 229 -1.29 -10.70 14.59
CA LEU A 229 -2.27 -11.16 15.57
C LEU A 229 -1.57 -11.45 16.90
N LYS A 230 -2.24 -11.16 18.03
CA LYS A 230 -1.70 -11.42 19.38
C LYS A 230 -1.29 -12.88 19.54
N GLN A 231 -2.04 -13.80 18.94
CA GLN A 231 -1.76 -15.24 18.93
C GLN A 231 -0.35 -15.55 18.38
N LYS A 232 0.17 -14.79 17.40
CA LYS A 232 1.53 -14.98 16.88
C LYS A 232 2.60 -14.66 17.93
N THR A 233 2.40 -13.64 18.76
CA THR A 233 3.37 -13.23 19.80
C THR A 233 3.55 -14.29 20.89
N TRP A 234 2.58 -15.19 21.05
CA TRP A 234 2.64 -16.32 21.98
C TRP A 234 3.33 -17.56 21.39
N GLY A 235 3.93 -17.45 20.20
CA GLY A 235 4.72 -18.53 19.60
C GLY A 235 3.88 -19.66 19.01
N THR A 236 2.68 -19.39 18.49
CA THR A 236 1.84 -20.42 17.84
C THR A 236 1.68 -20.23 16.33
N GLY A 237 2.16 -19.11 15.76
CA GLY A 237 1.92 -18.74 14.35
C GLY A 237 2.77 -19.45 13.28
N LYS A 238 3.87 -20.09 13.66
CA LYS A 238 4.68 -21.02 12.80
C LYS A 238 5.10 -22.25 13.60
N THR A 239 5.50 -22.00 14.84
CA THR A 239 5.93 -22.99 15.81
C THR A 239 4.81 -23.87 16.36
N GLY A 240 3.51 -23.55 16.19
CA GLY A 240 2.42 -24.42 16.70
C GLY A 240 2.38 -25.79 16.02
N ILE A 241 2.36 -25.81 14.68
CA ILE A 241 2.38 -27.06 13.88
C ILE A 241 3.76 -27.73 13.95
N GLU A 242 4.86 -26.96 13.95
CA GLU A 242 6.21 -27.51 14.16
C GLU A 242 6.41 -28.09 15.57
N SER A 243 5.77 -27.52 16.60
CA SER A 243 5.78 -28.05 17.97
C SER A 243 4.97 -29.33 18.06
N ILE A 244 3.84 -29.43 17.36
CA ILE A 244 3.11 -30.71 17.22
C ILE A 244 4.00 -31.75 16.54
N GLY A 245 4.69 -31.40 15.45
CA GLY A 245 5.67 -32.28 14.81
C GLY A 245 6.78 -32.73 15.76
N THR A 246 7.30 -31.81 16.57
CA THR A 246 8.33 -32.08 17.59
C THR A 246 7.82 -33.01 18.68
N ILE A 247 6.60 -32.79 19.19
CA ILE A 247 5.95 -33.65 20.19
C ILE A 247 5.72 -35.05 19.63
N ILE A 248 5.25 -35.16 18.38
CA ILE A 248 5.07 -36.44 17.69
C ILE A 248 6.42 -37.17 17.54
N THR A 249 7.50 -36.44 17.23
CA THR A 249 8.84 -37.00 17.06
C THR A 249 9.45 -37.48 18.38
N ILE A 250 9.23 -36.74 19.47
CA ILE A 250 9.66 -37.16 20.81
C ILE A 250 8.87 -38.38 21.28
N LEU A 251 7.55 -38.40 21.04
CA LEU A 251 6.70 -39.54 21.39
C LEU A 251 7.07 -40.79 20.58
N SER A 252 7.30 -40.65 19.27
CA SER A 252 7.72 -41.78 18.43
C SER A 252 9.07 -42.33 18.87
N LEU A 253 10.05 -41.45 19.14
CA LEU A 253 11.36 -41.84 19.68
C LEU A 253 11.22 -42.60 21.00
N ALA A 254 10.48 -42.06 21.97
CA ALA A 254 10.27 -42.70 23.26
C ALA A 254 9.59 -44.07 23.14
N THR A 255 8.61 -44.18 22.24
CA THR A 255 7.89 -45.44 22.00
C THR A 255 8.81 -46.49 21.36
N THR A 256 9.62 -46.10 20.38
CA THR A 256 10.60 -46.97 19.74
C THR A 256 11.68 -47.43 20.74
N THR A 257 12.23 -46.53 21.56
CA THR A 257 13.21 -46.88 22.60
C THR A 257 12.61 -47.84 23.63
N TYR A 258 11.37 -47.62 24.07
CA TYR A 258 10.69 -48.52 25.01
C TYR A 258 10.46 -49.92 24.41
N LEU A 259 10.07 -50.01 23.14
CA LEU A 259 9.89 -51.29 22.45
C LEU A 259 11.21 -52.06 22.32
N LEU A 260 12.31 -51.35 22.00
CA LEU A 260 13.65 -51.96 21.89
C LEU A 260 14.23 -52.45 23.21
N LEU A 261 13.92 -51.78 24.33
CA LEU A 261 14.39 -52.19 25.66
C LEU A 261 13.56 -53.32 26.30
N LYS A 262 12.38 -53.62 25.73
CA LYS A 262 11.46 -54.66 26.22
C LYS A 262 11.56 -55.97 25.44
N LEU A 263 12.16 -55.94 24.26
CA LEU A 263 12.62 -57.10 23.49
C LEU A 263 13.93 -57.65 24.08
#